data_AF-A0A7V0XVN2-F1
#
_entry.id   AF-A0A7V0XVN2-F1
#
_cell.length_a   1.000
_cell.length_b   1.000
_cell.length_c   1.000
_cell.angle_alpha   90.00
_cell.angle_beta   90.00
_cell.angle_gamma   90.00
#
_symmetry.space_group_name_H-M   'P 1'
#
loop_
_entity.id
_entity.type
_entity.pdbx_description
1 polymer ?
#
loop_
_entity_poly.entity_id
_entity_poly.type
_entity_poly.pdbx_seq_one_letter_code
_entity_poly.pdbx_strand_id
1 'polypeptide(L)'
;MSKDQKVKRTALIFGVSGQDGTFLADFLIKKGYKVVGVSRDVFGASFTNLERLGIKNDVCLRSASIHDFRSVLQIISHEKPDE
;
A
#
# COMPACT_ATOMS: atom_id res chain seq x y z
N MET A 1 -32.54 -3.24 1.24
CA MET A 1 -31.18 -3.71 0.96
C MET A 1 -30.73 -2.97 -0.30
N SER A 2 -29.72 -2.10 -0.32
CA SER A 2 -28.60 -1.91 0.59
C SER A 2 -28.10 -0.46 0.52
N LYS A 3 -27.71 0.08 1.68
CA LYS A 3 -27.02 1.37 1.84
C LYS A 3 -25.67 1.33 1.12
N ASP A 4 -25.39 2.39 0.35
CA ASP A 4 -24.07 2.91 -0.01
C ASP A 4 -22.90 1.92 -0.06
N GLN A 5 -22.62 1.38 -1.25
CA GLN A 5 -21.31 0.82 -1.55
C GLN A 5 -20.32 1.99 -1.69
N LYS A 6 -19.85 2.52 -0.56
CA LYS A 6 -18.86 3.61 -0.54
C LYS A 6 -17.61 3.15 -1.28
N VAL A 7 -17.29 3.80 -2.40
CA VAL A 7 -16.10 3.46 -3.21
C VAL A 7 -14.87 3.47 -2.32
N LYS A 8 -14.15 2.34 -2.28
CA LYS A 8 -12.97 2.15 -1.45
C LYS A 8 -11.82 2.95 -2.07
N ARG A 9 -11.46 4.10 -1.46
CA ARG A 9 -10.32 4.91 -1.93
C ARG A 9 -9.03 4.11 -1.88
N THR A 10 -8.15 4.33 -2.84
CA THR A 10 -6.85 3.64 -2.94
C THR A 10 -5.74 4.55 -2.48
N ALA A 11 -4.92 4.10 -1.52
CA ALA A 11 -3.73 4.81 -1.07
C ALA A 11 -2.46 4.06 -1.48
N LEU A 12 -1.49 4.77 -2.06
CA LEU A 12 -0.20 4.21 -2.48
C LEU A 12 0.92 4.65 -1.51
N ILE A 13 1.49 3.70 -0.77
CA ILE A 13 2.50 3.97 0.26
C ILE A 13 3.87 3.48 -0.20
N PHE A 14 4.78 4.39 -0.53
CA PHE A 14 6.19 4.06 -0.70
C PHE A 14 6.88 3.86 0.65
N GLY A 15 7.69 2.81 0.77
CA GLY A 15 8.37 2.49 2.03
C GLY A 15 7.44 1.84 3.06
N VAL A 16 6.43 1.10 2.61
CA VAL A 16 5.40 0.47 3.47
C VAL A 16 5.96 -0.44 4.57
N SER A 17 7.14 -1.02 4.36
CA SER A 17 7.81 -1.90 5.34
C SER A 17 8.45 -1.14 6.51
N GLY A 18 8.67 0.17 6.37
CA GLY A 18 9.17 1.02 7.43
C GLY A 18 8.16 1.18 8.57
N GLN A 19 8.60 1.75 9.69
CA GLN A 19 7.74 1.97 10.86
C GLN A 19 6.52 2.83 10.50
N ASP A 20 6.76 4.03 9.95
CA ASP A 20 5.69 4.97 9.63
C ASP A 20 4.78 4.44 8.51
N GLY A 21 5.36 3.83 7.49
CA GLY A 21 4.60 3.22 6.39
C GLY A 21 3.67 2.11 6.86
N THR A 22 4.12 1.30 7.82
CA THR A 22 3.30 0.23 8.40
C THR A 22 2.16 0.78 9.27
N PHE A 23 2.42 1.76 10.14
CA PHE A 23 1.36 2.39 10.94
C PHE A 23 0.36 3.18 10.07
N LEU A 24 0.84 3.85 9.02
CA LEU A 24 -0.02 4.53 8.06
C LEU A 24 -0.91 3.54 7.31
N ALA A 25 -0.36 2.40 6.87
CA ALA A 25 -1.12 1.34 6.22
C ALA A 25 -2.25 0.83 7.13
N ASP A 26 -1.94 0.52 8.39
CA ASP A 26 -2.93 0.06 9.39
C ASP A 26 -4.05 1.11 9.59
N PHE A 27 -3.67 2.36 9.77
CA PHE A 27 -4.62 3.46 9.93
C PHE A 27 -5.56 3.62 8.72
N LEU A 28 -5.03 3.56 7.50
CA LEU A 28 -5.81 3.71 6.27
C LEU A 28 -6.71 2.50 6.01
N ILE A 29 -6.23 1.28 6.28
CA ILE A 29 -7.06 0.06 6.23
C ILE A 29 -8.25 0.18 7.19
N LYS A 30 -8.01 0.64 8.43
CA LYS A 30 -9.07 0.89 9.43
C LYS A 30 -10.07 1.97 9.01
N LYS A 31 -9.64 2.95 8.20
CA LYS A 31 -10.51 3.93 7.56
C LYS A 31 -11.27 3.41 6.34
N GLY A 32 -11.01 2.17 5.94
CA GLY A 32 -11.66 1.53 4.80
C GLY A 32 -11.01 1.86 3.47
N TYR A 33 -9.71 2.19 3.43
CA TYR A 33 -8.97 2.33 2.16
C TYR A 33 -8.54 0.96 1.62
N LYS A 34 -8.31 0.87 0.30
CA LYS A 34 -7.45 -0.14 -0.32
C LYS A 34 -6.01 0.38 -0.23
N VAL A 35 -5.12 -0.32 0.47
CA VAL A 35 -3.72 0.09 0.58
C VAL A 35 -2.86 -0.69 -0.38
N VAL A 36 -2.09 0.03 -1.21
CA VAL A 36 -1.03 -0.51 -2.05
C VAL A 36 0.30 -0.11 -1.44
N GLY A 37 1.07 -1.10 -1.01
CA GLY A 37 2.37 -0.89 -0.38
C GLY A 37 3.51 -1.13 -1.34
N VAL A 38 4.45 -0.19 -1.45
CA VAL A 38 5.58 -0.27 -2.37
C VAL A 38 6.89 -0.47 -1.60
N SER A 39 7.67 -1.46 -2.03
CA SER A 39 9.07 -1.63 -1.65
C SER A 39 9.94 -1.69 -2.91
N ARG A 40 11.27 -1.55 -2.76
CA ARG A 40 12.21 -1.67 -3.89
C ARG A 40 12.19 -3.07 -4.51
N ASP A 41 12.08 -4.08 -3.66
CA ASP A 41 11.93 -5.48 -4.03
C ASP A 41 11.04 -6.17 -2.99
N VAL A 42 9.84 -6.57 -3.38
CA VAL A 42 8.89 -7.25 -2.48
C VAL A 42 9.31 -8.69 -2.16
N PHE A 43 10.14 -9.32 -2.99
CA PHE A 43 10.59 -10.69 -2.76
C PHE A 43 11.77 -10.73 -1.77
N GLY A 44 12.64 -9.72 -1.82
CA GLY A 44 13.77 -9.57 -0.89
C GLY A 44 13.46 -8.74 0.38
N ALA A 45 12.36 -7.98 0.42
CA ALA A 45 12.03 -7.14 1.57
C ALA A 45 11.40 -7.92 2.73
N SER A 46 11.82 -7.59 3.96
CA SER A 46 11.10 -8.00 5.16
C SER A 46 9.88 -7.11 5.40
N PHE A 47 8.74 -7.74 5.68
CA PHE A 47 7.49 -7.09 6.07
C PHE A 47 7.11 -7.43 7.52
N THR A 48 8.09 -7.70 8.38
CA THR A 48 7.86 -8.10 9.78
C THR A 48 6.96 -7.11 10.54
N ASN A 49 7.04 -5.82 10.25
CA ASN A 49 6.15 -4.84 10.90
C ASN A 49 4.67 -5.04 10.47
N LEU A 50 4.41 -5.27 9.17
CA LEU A 50 3.06 -5.57 8.68
C LEU A 50 2.54 -6.90 9.26
N GLU A 51 3.41 -7.88 9.45
CA GLU A 51 3.09 -9.16 10.09
C GLU A 51 2.74 -8.97 11.57
N ARG A 52 3.55 -8.20 12.31
CA ARG A 52 3.32 -7.88 13.72
C ARG A 52 2.00 -7.15 13.94
N LEU A 53 1.60 -6.28 13.02
CA LEU A 53 0.29 -5.61 13.05
C LEU A 53 -0.85 -6.47 12.48
N GLY A 54 -0.55 -7.63 11.91
CA GLY A 54 -1.56 -8.53 11.33
C GLY A 54 -2.17 -8.06 10.00
N ILE A 55 -1.63 -7.02 9.38
CA ILE A 55 -2.19 -6.38 8.17
C ILE A 55 -1.47 -6.76 6.88
N LYS A 56 -0.46 -7.64 6.91
CA LYS A 56 0.32 -8.01 5.72
C LYS A 56 -0.56 -8.46 4.55
N ASN A 57 -1.61 -9.23 4.83
CA ASN A 57 -2.51 -9.75 3.79
C ASN A 57 -3.54 -8.72 3.32
N ASP A 58 -3.70 -7.61 4.05
CA ASP A 58 -4.60 -6.50 3.70
C ASP A 58 -3.89 -5.42 2.86
N VAL A 59 -2.57 -5.52 2.70
CA VAL A 59 -1.74 -4.63 1.88
C VAL A 59 -1.41 -5.28 0.55
N CYS A 60 -1.73 -4.61 -0.55
CA CYS A 60 -1.33 -5.05 -1.88
C CYS A 60 0.12 -4.65 -2.17
N LEU A 61 1.06 -5.59 -2.11
CA LEU A 61 2.48 -5.30 -2.27
C LEU A 61 2.88 -5.16 -3.75
N ARG A 62 3.72 -4.17 -4.04
CA ARG A 62 4.29 -3.89 -5.36
C ARG A 62 5.77 -3.54 -5.26
N SER A 63 6.53 -3.92 -6.29
CA SER A 63 7.92 -3.48 -6.45
C SER A 63 7.98 -2.22 -7.31
N ALA A 64 8.60 -1.16 -6.79
CA ALA A 64 9.04 -0.01 -7.59
C ALA A 64 10.18 0.73 -6.90
N SER A 65 11.00 1.42 -7.68
CA SER A 65 12.10 2.23 -7.17
C SER A 65 11.80 3.71 -7.37
N ILE A 66 11.87 4.49 -6.30
CA ILE A 66 11.70 5.95 -6.38
C ILE A 66 12.78 6.65 -7.23
N HIS A 67 13.91 5.97 -7.47
CA HIS A 67 14.98 6.47 -8.34
C HIS A 67 14.73 6.18 -9.82
N ASP A 68 13.75 5.32 -10.15
CA ASP A 68 13.34 5.05 -11.52
C ASP A 68 11.95 5.64 -11.77
N PHE A 69 11.95 6.82 -12.40
CA PHE A 69 10.74 7.54 -12.77
C PHE A 69 9.74 6.68 -13.57
N ARG A 70 10.20 5.79 -14.44
CA ARG A 70 9.30 4.95 -15.25
C ARG A 70 8.55 3.97 -14.37
N SER A 71 9.23 3.36 -13.39
CA SER A 71 8.59 2.45 -12.44
C SER A 71 7.52 3.15 -11.59
N VAL A 72 7.81 4.38 -11.15
CA VAL A 72 6.86 5.21 -10.40
C VAL A 72 5.64 5.59 -11.26
N LEU A 73 5.88 5.99 -12.50
CA LEU A 73 4.78 6.34 -13.42
C LEU A 73 3.89 5.13 -13.72
N GLN A 74 4.49 3.96 -13.94
CA GLN A 74 3.76 2.71 -14.20
C GLN A 74 2.87 2.32 -13.02
N ILE A 75 3.39 2.37 -11.79
CA ILE A 75 2.60 1.98 -10.61
C ILE A 75 1.44 2.94 -10.36
N ILE A 76 1.66 4.25 -10.51
CA ILE A 76 0.60 5.26 -10.38
C ILE A 76 -0.46 5.05 -11.47
N SER A 77 -0.04 4.84 -12.71
CA SER A 77 -0.97 4.60 -13.83
C SER A 77 -1.77 3.31 -13.69
N HIS A 78 -1.16 2.27 -13.12
CA HIS A 78 -1.79 0.96 -12.95
C HIS A 78 -2.76 0.94 -11.76
N GLU A 79 -2.32 1.44 -10.60
CA GLU A 79 -3.09 1.36 -9.36
C GLU A 79 -4.09 2.51 -9.18
N LYS A 80 -3.90 3.62 -9.92
CA LYS A 80 -4.76 4.82 -9.90
C LYS A 80 -5.12 5.26 -8.47
N PRO A 81 -4.11 5.54 -7.63
CA PRO A 81 -4.36 5.93 -6.25
C PRO A 81 -5.08 7.28 -6.17
N ASP A 82 -5.93 7.42 -5.16
CA ASP A 82 -6.55 8.69 -4.76
C ASP A 82 -5.60 9.52 -3.88
N GLU A 83 -4.71 8.85 -3.15
CA GLU A 83 -3.72 9.41 -2.22
C GLU A 83 -2.36 8.69 -2.32
#